data_AF-A0AAN6QFD6-F1
#
_entry.id   AF-A0AAN6QFD6-F1
#
_cell.length_a   1.000
_cell.length_b   1.000
_cell.length_c   1.000
_cell.angle_alpha   90.00
_cell.angle_beta   90.00
_cell.angle_gamma   90.00
#
_symmetry.space_group_name_H-M   'P 1'
#
loop_
_entity.id
_entity.type
_entity.pdbx_description
1 polymer ?
#
loop_
_entity_poly.entity_id
_entity_poly.type
_entity_poly.pdbx_seq_one_letter_code
_entity_poly.pdbx_strand_id
1 'polypeptide(L)'
;MSRVKFNVNTEYAYIQNFKVLQNTFTKHRIERSIPVESLVKCKMQDNLEFLQWTKKFWDQYYPGGEYDAVNRRKGAPLPAAGAPAPRTTSGAARRPGGTTPTTTGPRAGAVKSAAGGGGVASAALQLENNTLKETVVGLERERDFYFSKLRDIELLVQQAVEEDSELEKQEDGLVKQIQTILYSTEEGFEIPESEQVDDQETF
;
A
#
# COMPACT_ATOMS: atom_id res chain seq x y z
N MET A 1 2.80 24.59 -14.69
CA MET A 1 3.31 23.20 -14.68
C MET A 1 4.40 22.92 -15.71
N SER A 2 4.61 23.73 -16.75
CA SER A 2 5.66 23.49 -17.77
C SER A 2 7.10 23.47 -17.24
N ARG A 3 7.36 24.14 -16.10
CA ARG A 3 8.68 24.18 -15.46
C ARG A 3 8.93 23.00 -14.51
N VAL A 4 7.90 22.22 -14.19
CA VAL A 4 8.01 21.07 -13.29
C VAL A 4 8.34 19.84 -14.12
N LYS A 5 9.37 19.11 -13.70
CA LYS A 5 9.78 17.85 -14.34
C LYS A 5 9.18 16.68 -13.54
N PHE A 6 8.26 15.93 -14.14
CA PHE A 6 7.49 14.90 -13.42
C PHE A 6 8.19 13.54 -13.33
N ASN A 7 8.98 13.16 -14.35
CA ASN A 7 9.69 11.88 -14.42
C ASN A 7 11.18 12.07 -14.14
N VAL A 8 11.51 12.55 -12.96
CA VAL A 8 12.89 12.77 -12.53
C VAL A 8 13.26 11.76 -11.45
N ASN A 9 14.48 11.25 -11.51
CA ASN A 9 15.03 10.28 -10.56
C ASN A 9 16.42 10.69 -10.04
N THR A 10 16.83 11.94 -10.28
CA THR A 10 18.11 12.49 -9.85
C THR A 10 17.91 13.64 -8.86
N GLU A 11 18.74 13.69 -7.83
CA GLU A 11 18.67 14.72 -6.78
C GLU A 11 18.75 16.14 -7.35
N TYR A 12 19.65 16.37 -8.31
CA TYR A 12 19.80 17.65 -8.99
C TYR A 12 18.48 18.12 -9.65
N ALA A 13 17.73 17.19 -10.25
CA ALA A 13 16.46 17.51 -10.89
C ALA A 13 15.34 17.77 -9.86
N TYR A 14 15.37 17.09 -8.70
CA TYR A 14 14.47 17.41 -7.58
C TYR A 14 14.67 18.84 -7.08
N ILE A 15 15.93 19.30 -6.94
CA ILE A 15 16.25 20.68 -6.52
C ILE A 15 15.60 21.71 -7.46
N GLN A 16 15.60 21.46 -8.78
CA GLN A 16 14.96 22.37 -9.73
C GLN A 16 13.44 22.45 -9.52
N ASN A 17 12.78 21.33 -9.21
CA ASN A 17 11.36 21.31 -8.88
C ASN A 17 11.09 22.05 -7.56
N PHE A 18 11.91 21.85 -6.53
CA PHE A 18 11.76 22.57 -5.25
C PHE A 18 11.96 24.08 -5.39
N LYS A 19 12.83 24.54 -6.30
CA LYS A 19 12.92 25.98 -6.64
C LYS A 19 11.62 26.53 -7.22
N VAL A 20 10.89 25.76 -8.02
CA VAL A 20 9.57 26.16 -8.51
C VAL A 20 8.58 26.29 -7.36
N LEU A 21 8.63 25.37 -6.39
CA LEU A 21 7.79 25.40 -5.20
C LEU A 21 8.10 26.60 -4.29
N GLN A 22 9.39 26.85 -4.00
CA GLN A 22 9.84 28.01 -3.22
C GLN A 22 9.35 29.34 -3.83
N ASN A 23 9.51 29.51 -5.16
CA ASN A 23 9.00 30.69 -5.85
C ASN A 23 7.48 30.86 -5.70
N THR A 24 6.74 29.75 -5.64
CA THR A 24 5.29 29.77 -5.42
C THR A 24 4.97 30.21 -4.00
N PHE A 25 5.70 29.73 -2.99
CA PHE A 25 5.53 30.16 -1.60
C PHE A 25 5.81 31.65 -1.43
N THR A 26 6.90 32.15 -2.01
CA THR A 26 7.21 33.59 -2.01
C THR A 26 6.11 34.41 -2.68
N LYS A 27 5.59 33.97 -3.83
CA LYS A 27 4.52 34.66 -4.55
C LYS A 27 3.23 34.75 -3.73
N HIS A 28 2.91 33.69 -3.00
CA HIS A 28 1.70 33.61 -2.17
C HIS A 28 1.93 34.02 -0.71
N ARG A 29 3.11 34.56 -0.37
CA ARG A 29 3.49 35.01 0.98
C ARG A 29 3.29 33.94 2.06
N ILE A 30 3.64 32.70 1.72
CA ILE A 30 3.63 31.59 2.67
C ILE A 30 4.97 31.61 3.44
N GLU A 31 4.92 31.89 4.73
CA GLU A 31 6.12 32.08 5.58
C GLU A 31 6.84 30.77 5.95
N ARG A 32 6.21 29.61 5.67
CA ARG A 32 6.80 28.30 5.95
C ARG A 32 8.04 28.07 5.09
N SER A 33 9.20 27.87 5.74
CA SER A 33 10.42 27.42 5.05
C SER A 33 10.29 25.98 4.57
N ILE A 34 10.77 25.71 3.35
CA ILE A 34 10.79 24.36 2.75
C ILE A 34 12.19 23.75 2.99
N PRO A 35 12.32 22.64 3.74
CA PRO A 35 13.61 22.01 4.02
C PRO A 35 14.11 21.19 2.83
N VAL A 36 14.53 21.86 1.76
CA VAL A 36 14.88 21.24 0.46
C VAL A 36 15.98 20.18 0.61
N GLU A 37 17.02 20.44 1.39
CA GLU A 37 18.15 19.50 1.56
C GLU A 37 17.73 18.17 2.19
N SER A 38 16.76 18.20 3.10
CA SER A 38 16.20 17.00 3.72
C SER A 38 15.23 16.28 2.78
N LEU A 39 14.38 17.04 2.08
CA LEU A 39 13.35 16.46 1.21
C LEU A 39 13.95 15.79 -0.04
N VAL A 40 15.01 16.37 -0.62
CA VAL A 40 15.68 15.81 -1.81
C VAL A 40 16.32 14.44 -1.55
N LYS A 41 16.66 14.12 -0.29
CA LYS A 41 17.19 12.81 0.12
C LYS A 41 16.13 11.71 0.19
N CYS A 42 14.85 12.04 -0.04
CA CYS A 42 13.73 11.09 0.02
C CYS A 42 13.61 10.33 1.35
N LYS A 43 14.07 10.91 2.47
CA LYS A 43 13.94 10.30 3.79
C LYS A 43 12.48 10.35 4.26
N MET A 44 11.99 9.24 4.80
CA MET A 44 10.57 9.06 5.16
C MET A 44 10.07 10.12 6.15
N GLN A 45 10.83 10.38 7.22
CA GLN A 45 10.40 11.28 8.29
C GLN A 45 10.25 12.73 7.80
N ASP A 46 11.24 13.27 7.09
CA ASP A 46 11.20 14.64 6.57
C ASP A 46 10.07 14.84 5.54
N ASN A 47 9.89 13.87 4.65
CA ASN A 47 8.84 13.93 3.63
C ASN A 47 7.44 13.79 4.24
N LEU A 48 7.27 12.92 5.24
CA LEU A 48 6.00 12.74 5.94
C LEU A 48 5.61 14.01 6.71
N GLU A 49 6.53 14.62 7.44
CA GLU A 49 6.28 15.87 8.16
C GLU A 49 5.84 16.99 7.21
N PHE A 50 6.52 17.12 6.06
CA PHE A 50 6.15 18.10 5.05
C PHE A 50 4.78 17.83 4.42
N LEU A 51 4.44 16.57 4.16
CA LEU A 51 3.13 16.17 3.62
C LEU A 51 2.00 16.38 4.63
N GLN A 52 2.21 16.10 5.91
CA GLN A 52 1.24 16.36 6.97
C GLN A 52 0.89 17.84 7.05
N TRP A 53 1.91 18.71 7.01
CA TRP A 53 1.68 20.15 6.95
C TRP A 53 0.97 20.56 5.64
N THR A 54 1.38 20.00 4.50
CA THR A 54 0.76 20.31 3.20
C THR A 54 -0.72 19.93 3.18
N LYS A 55 -1.10 18.80 3.78
CA LYS A 55 -2.50 18.39 3.92
C LYS A 55 -3.30 19.37 4.77
N LYS A 56 -2.79 19.74 5.95
CA LYS A 56 -3.42 20.76 6.81
C LYS A 56 -3.59 22.09 6.08
N PHE A 57 -2.57 22.53 5.36
CA PHE A 57 -2.64 23.74 4.53
C PHE A 57 -3.71 23.60 3.43
N TRP A 58 -3.74 22.48 2.73
CA TRP A 58 -4.75 22.25 1.70
C TRP A 58 -6.17 22.27 2.28
N ASP A 59 -6.43 21.58 3.39
CA ASP A 59 -7.74 21.54 4.04
C ASP A 59 -8.24 22.93 4.45
N GLN A 60 -7.34 23.79 4.91
CA GLN A 60 -7.70 25.13 5.36
C GLN A 60 -8.00 26.11 4.23
N TYR A 61 -7.29 25.98 3.09
CA TYR A 61 -7.33 26.97 2.02
C TYR A 61 -8.00 26.46 0.74
N TYR A 62 -8.44 25.21 0.68
CA TYR A 62 -9.11 24.67 -0.50
C TYR A 62 -10.50 25.30 -0.67
N PRO A 63 -10.75 26.05 -1.75
CA PRO A 63 -12.01 26.78 -1.93
C PRO A 63 -13.18 25.88 -2.36
N GLY A 64 -12.96 24.56 -2.47
CA GLY A 64 -13.85 23.64 -3.18
C GLY A 64 -13.64 23.67 -4.70
N GLY A 65 -14.18 22.67 -5.39
CA GLY A 65 -14.10 22.52 -6.85
C GLY A 65 -13.39 21.24 -7.29
N GLU A 66 -13.30 21.05 -8.61
CA GLU A 66 -12.57 19.93 -9.21
C GLU A 66 -11.20 20.40 -9.71
N TYR A 67 -10.16 19.62 -9.45
CA TYR A 67 -8.81 19.85 -9.97
C TYR A 67 -8.37 18.70 -10.85
N ASP A 68 -8.31 18.93 -12.16
CA ASP A 68 -7.81 17.93 -13.11
C ASP A 68 -6.29 17.96 -13.20
N ALA A 69 -5.65 17.09 -12.42
CA ALA A 69 -4.20 16.96 -12.41
C ALA A 69 -3.61 16.44 -13.74
N VAL A 70 -4.34 15.59 -14.48
CA VAL A 70 -3.86 14.95 -15.71
C VAL A 70 -3.72 15.98 -16.82
N ASN A 71 -4.76 16.79 -17.02
CA ASN A 71 -4.74 17.87 -18.00
C ASN A 71 -3.72 18.94 -17.63
N ARG A 72 -3.52 19.23 -16.34
CA ARG A 72 -2.48 20.18 -15.88
C ARG A 72 -1.06 19.71 -16.17
N ARG A 73 -0.84 18.40 -16.23
CA ARG A 73 0.41 17.77 -16.67
C ARG A 73 0.52 17.61 -18.19
N LYS A 74 -0.52 17.98 -18.96
CA LYS A 74 -0.61 17.74 -20.41
C LYS A 74 -0.43 16.26 -20.77
N GLY A 75 -0.95 15.36 -19.93
CA GLY A 75 -0.80 13.92 -20.13
C GLY A 75 0.63 13.39 -19.94
N ALA A 76 1.56 14.18 -19.38
CA ALA A 76 2.89 13.66 -19.06
C ALA A 76 2.76 12.44 -18.12
N PRO A 77 3.41 11.31 -18.45
CA PRO A 77 3.35 10.12 -17.62
C PRO A 77 3.95 10.44 -16.26
N LEU A 78 3.48 9.75 -15.22
CA LEU A 78 4.14 9.73 -13.90
C LEU A 78 5.04 8.50 -13.81
N PRO A 79 6.10 8.54 -12.99
CA PRO A 79 6.80 7.32 -12.64
C PRO A 79 5.83 6.41 -11.88
N ALA A 80 5.83 5.12 -12.20
CA ALA A 80 5.03 4.13 -11.49
C ALA A 80 5.38 4.17 -9.99
N ALA A 81 4.40 4.45 -9.14
CA ALA A 81 4.59 4.35 -7.70
C ALA A 81 4.77 2.86 -7.36
N GLY A 82 5.92 2.49 -6.79
CA GLY A 82 6.09 1.18 -6.16
C GLY A 82 6.98 0.16 -6.85
N ALA A 83 7.82 0.50 -7.84
CA ALA A 83 8.91 -0.42 -8.19
C ALA A 83 9.94 -0.41 -7.04
N PRO A 84 10.18 -1.53 -6.32
CA PRO A 84 11.29 -1.58 -5.38
C PRO A 84 12.58 -1.32 -6.17
N ALA A 85 13.37 -0.35 -5.69
CA ALA A 85 14.69 -0.10 -6.26
C ALA A 85 15.47 -1.43 -6.25
N PRO A 86 16.10 -1.84 -7.38
CA PRO A 86 16.91 -3.04 -7.39
C PRO A 86 18.07 -2.81 -6.40
N ARG A 87 18.10 -3.60 -5.33
CA ARG A 87 19.25 -3.66 -4.42
C ARG A 87 20.40 -4.23 -5.25
N THR A 88 21.39 -3.38 -5.55
CA THR A 88 22.59 -3.78 -6.27
C THR A 88 23.42 -4.68 -5.36
N THR A 89 23.30 -6.00 -5.49
CA THR A 89 24.34 -6.93 -5.04
C THR A 89 25.42 -6.94 -6.11
N SER A 90 26.59 -6.42 -5.76
CA SER A 90 27.82 -6.49 -6.55
C SER A 90 28.16 -7.93 -6.92
N GLY A 91 28.10 -8.26 -8.21
CA GLY A 91 28.44 -9.59 -8.74
C GLY A 91 28.78 -9.54 -10.22
N ALA A 92 30.08 -9.56 -10.50
CA ALA A 92 30.81 -9.95 -11.72
C ALA A 92 30.10 -9.94 -13.11
N ALA A 93 30.60 -9.03 -13.95
CA ALA A 93 30.89 -9.13 -15.39
C ALA A 93 30.25 -10.25 -16.25
N ARG A 94 29.56 -9.83 -17.33
CA ARG A 94 29.83 -10.28 -18.72
C ARG A 94 29.09 -9.43 -19.78
N ARG A 95 29.87 -8.83 -20.69
CA ARG A 95 29.46 -8.32 -22.03
C ARG A 95 29.54 -9.51 -23.03
N PRO A 96 28.85 -9.55 -24.20
CA PRO A 96 29.04 -8.55 -25.29
C PRO A 96 27.89 -8.27 -26.28
N GLY A 97 28.06 -7.14 -27.00
CA GLY A 97 27.55 -6.88 -28.36
C GLY A 97 26.11 -6.33 -28.45
N GLY A 98 25.76 -5.27 -29.17
CA GLY A 98 26.44 -4.56 -30.25
C GLY A 98 25.74 -4.84 -31.59
N THR A 99 24.74 -4.02 -31.96
CA THR A 99 24.43 -3.55 -33.32
C THR A 99 23.11 -2.76 -33.37
N THR A 100 23.19 -1.51 -33.84
CA THR A 100 22.11 -0.80 -34.53
C THR A 100 22.06 -1.30 -35.98
N PRO A 101 20.90 -1.22 -36.66
CA PRO A 101 20.76 -0.13 -37.63
C PRO A 101 19.36 0.47 -37.76
N THR A 102 19.38 1.77 -38.05
CA THR A 102 18.33 2.61 -38.63
C THR A 102 17.78 2.02 -39.93
N THR A 103 16.46 2.05 -40.14
CA THR A 103 15.89 2.27 -41.49
C THR A 103 14.45 2.77 -41.44
N THR A 104 14.24 3.85 -42.18
CA THR A 104 13.01 4.59 -42.45
C THR A 104 12.08 3.87 -43.41
N GLY A 105 10.76 3.94 -43.18
CA GLY A 105 9.73 3.58 -44.16
C GLY A 105 8.33 4.04 -43.73
N PRO A 106 7.59 4.80 -44.56
CA PRO A 106 6.26 5.32 -44.21
C PRO A 106 5.13 4.50 -44.87
N ARG A 107 3.98 4.35 -44.17
CA ARG A 107 2.63 4.75 -44.64
C ARG A 107 1.47 4.12 -43.85
N ALA A 108 0.58 5.02 -43.43
CA ALA A 108 -0.89 4.98 -43.45
C ALA A 108 -1.67 3.85 -42.74
N GLY A 109 -2.57 4.26 -41.85
CA GLY A 109 -3.76 3.47 -41.52
C GLY A 109 -4.52 3.92 -40.27
N ALA A 110 -5.78 4.29 -40.47
CA ALA A 110 -6.88 4.29 -39.50
C ALA A 110 -7.03 5.47 -38.52
N VAL A 111 -7.81 6.45 -38.97
CA VAL A 111 -8.82 7.11 -38.14
C VAL A 111 -9.82 6.09 -37.59
N LYS A 112 -9.96 6.02 -36.26
CA LYS A 112 -11.22 5.69 -35.58
C LYS A 112 -11.29 6.45 -34.25
N SER A 113 -12.17 7.45 -34.21
CA SER A 113 -12.72 7.99 -32.97
C SER A 113 -13.63 6.94 -32.33
N ALA A 114 -13.48 6.71 -31.02
CA ALA A 114 -14.60 6.51 -30.08
C ALA A 114 -14.09 6.21 -28.66
N ALA A 115 -14.59 7.01 -27.71
CA ALA A 115 -14.86 6.68 -26.31
C ALA A 115 -13.70 6.31 -25.36
N GLY A 116 -13.61 7.04 -24.23
CA GLY A 116 -12.99 6.50 -23.02
C GLY A 116 -11.95 7.38 -22.32
N GLY A 117 -12.21 8.68 -22.13
CA GLY A 117 -11.32 9.59 -21.38
C GLY A 117 -11.12 9.27 -19.88
N GLY A 118 -11.77 8.21 -19.35
CA GLY A 118 -11.60 7.73 -17.96
C GLY A 118 -10.64 6.54 -17.80
N GLY A 119 -10.08 6.00 -18.89
CA GLY A 119 -9.41 4.69 -18.88
C GLY A 119 -8.13 4.61 -18.03
N VAL A 120 -7.37 5.69 -17.88
CA VAL A 120 -6.06 5.62 -17.20
C VAL A 120 -6.18 5.69 -15.68
N ALA A 121 -7.08 6.54 -15.16
CA ALA A 121 -7.40 6.58 -13.73
C ALA A 121 -8.18 5.33 -13.30
N SER A 122 -9.09 4.86 -14.14
CA SER A 122 -9.78 3.58 -13.95
C SER A 122 -8.80 2.41 -13.95
N ALA A 123 -7.82 2.36 -14.85
CA ALA A 123 -6.83 1.29 -14.89
C ALA A 123 -5.89 1.28 -13.68
N ALA A 124 -5.46 2.46 -13.19
CA ALA A 124 -4.63 2.57 -11.99
C ALA A 124 -5.38 2.10 -10.73
N LEU A 125 -6.64 2.54 -10.57
CA LEU A 125 -7.51 2.08 -9.49
C LEU A 125 -7.82 0.58 -9.60
N GLN A 126 -7.94 0.05 -10.82
CA GLN A 126 -8.16 -1.38 -11.05
C GLN A 126 -6.94 -2.20 -10.62
N LEU A 127 -5.73 -1.71 -10.89
CA LEU A 127 -4.49 -2.37 -10.49
C LEU A 127 -4.33 -2.37 -8.96
N GLU A 128 -4.59 -1.24 -8.31
CA GLU A 128 -4.57 -1.14 -6.84
C GLU A 128 -5.61 -2.07 -6.21
N ASN A 129 -6.83 -2.11 -6.74
CA ASN A 129 -7.86 -3.06 -6.30
C ASN A 129 -7.41 -4.51 -6.46
N ASN A 130 -6.73 -4.85 -7.55
CA ASN A 130 -6.22 -6.21 -7.75
C ASN A 130 -5.12 -6.55 -6.74
N THR A 131 -4.18 -5.64 -6.49
CA THR A 131 -3.13 -5.84 -5.48
C THR A 131 -3.73 -5.99 -4.07
N LEU A 132 -4.72 -5.17 -3.72
CA LEU A 132 -5.41 -5.28 -2.44
C LEU A 132 -6.16 -6.62 -2.32
N LYS A 133 -6.84 -7.06 -3.38
CA LYS A 133 -7.49 -8.38 -3.41
C LYS A 133 -6.51 -9.53 -3.21
N GLU A 134 -5.37 -9.48 -3.89
CA GLU A 134 -4.32 -10.50 -3.71
C GLU A 134 -3.77 -10.49 -2.28
N THR A 135 -3.60 -9.31 -1.69
CA THR A 135 -3.15 -9.16 -0.30
C THR A 135 -4.17 -9.72 0.68
N VAL A 136 -5.46 -9.40 0.50
CA VAL A 136 -6.56 -9.93 1.32
C VAL A 136 -6.60 -11.44 1.24
N VAL A 137 -6.52 -12.03 0.04
CA VAL A 137 -6.49 -13.49 -0.12
C VAL A 137 -5.26 -14.11 0.58
N GLY A 138 -4.11 -13.43 0.55
CA GLY A 138 -2.93 -13.84 1.32
C GLY A 138 -3.20 -13.85 2.83
N LEU A 139 -3.76 -12.76 3.35
CA LEU A 139 -4.11 -12.61 4.77
C LEU A 139 -5.19 -13.60 5.21
N GLU A 140 -6.18 -13.89 4.37
CA GLU A 140 -7.21 -14.90 4.65
C GLU A 140 -6.60 -16.29 4.78
N ARG A 141 -5.64 -16.65 3.92
CA ARG A 141 -4.92 -17.92 4.04
C ARG A 141 -4.09 -18.00 5.31
N GLU A 142 -3.42 -16.92 5.70
CA GLU A 142 -2.67 -16.86 6.95
C GLU A 142 -3.60 -16.98 8.16
N ARG A 143 -4.72 -16.24 8.17
CA ARG A 143 -5.77 -16.34 9.19
C ARG A 143 -6.27 -17.78 9.32
N ASP A 144 -6.67 -18.40 8.22
CA ASP A 144 -7.21 -19.76 8.23
C ASP A 144 -6.16 -20.78 8.67
N PHE A 145 -4.90 -20.58 8.29
CA PHE A 145 -3.77 -21.40 8.72
C PHE A 145 -3.56 -21.34 10.24
N TYR A 146 -3.56 -20.15 10.83
CA TYR A 146 -3.41 -20.00 12.27
C TYR A 146 -4.64 -20.48 13.04
N PHE A 147 -5.84 -20.20 12.52
CA PHE A 147 -7.10 -20.68 13.10
C PHE A 147 -7.16 -22.20 13.15
N SER A 148 -6.83 -22.88 12.04
CA SER A 148 -6.80 -24.35 11.97
C SER A 148 -5.85 -24.95 13.00
N LYS A 149 -4.66 -24.35 13.17
CA LYS A 149 -3.70 -24.79 14.20
C LYS A 149 -4.23 -24.61 15.62
N LEU A 150 -4.86 -23.48 15.92
CA LEU A 150 -5.45 -23.24 17.24
C LEU A 150 -6.61 -24.20 17.50
N ARG A 151 -7.42 -24.51 16.48
CA ARG A 151 -8.50 -25.49 16.57
C ARG A 151 -7.98 -26.91 16.80
N ASP A 152 -6.92 -27.32 16.12
CA ASP A 152 -6.27 -28.61 16.34
C ASP A 152 -5.74 -28.73 17.79
N ILE A 153 -5.13 -27.66 18.32
CA ILE A 153 -4.68 -27.61 19.72
C ILE A 153 -5.86 -27.70 20.68
N GLU A 154 -6.94 -26.97 20.42
CA GLU A 154 -8.15 -27.01 21.24
C GLU A 154 -8.74 -28.43 21.32
N LEU A 155 -8.84 -29.13 20.18
CA LEU A 155 -9.32 -30.50 20.13
C LEU A 155 -8.42 -31.45 20.93
N LEU A 156 -7.10 -31.32 20.82
CA LEU A 156 -6.16 -32.13 21.59
C LEU A 156 -6.31 -31.90 23.10
N VAL A 157 -6.51 -30.65 23.52
CA VAL A 157 -6.73 -30.32 24.94
C VAL A 157 -8.08 -30.87 25.43
N GLN A 158 -9.14 -30.74 24.65
CA GLN A 158 -10.46 -31.31 24.98
C GLN A 158 -10.40 -32.82 25.14
N GLN A 159 -9.73 -33.52 24.21
CA GLN A 159 -9.55 -34.97 24.29
C GLN A 159 -8.76 -35.37 25.54
N ALA A 160 -7.68 -34.64 25.87
CA ALA A 160 -6.89 -34.93 27.07
C ALA A 160 -7.72 -34.79 28.37
N VAL A 161 -8.62 -33.80 28.44
CA VAL A 161 -9.52 -33.61 29.59
C VAL A 161 -10.62 -34.69 29.65
N GLU A 162 -11.10 -35.15 28.50
CA GLU A 162 -12.06 -36.26 28.43
C GLU A 162 -11.44 -37.57 28.93
N GLU A 163 -10.17 -37.83 28.58
CA GLU A 163 -9.43 -39.02 29.02
C GLU A 163 -9.03 -38.95 30.52
N ASP A 164 -8.67 -37.76 31.02
CA ASP A 164 -8.32 -37.53 32.43
C ASP A 164 -8.94 -36.22 32.96
N SER A 165 -10.08 -36.35 33.63
CA SER A 165 -10.84 -35.22 34.17
C SER A 165 -10.14 -34.50 35.34
N GLU A 166 -9.06 -35.03 35.91
CA GLU A 166 -8.29 -34.33 36.95
C GLU A 166 -7.43 -33.19 36.36
N LEU A 167 -7.08 -33.24 35.07
CA LEU A 167 -6.28 -32.22 34.39
C LEU A 167 -6.97 -30.84 34.38
N GLU A 168 -8.30 -30.81 34.34
CA GLU A 168 -9.06 -29.55 34.36
C GLU A 168 -9.13 -28.92 35.75
N LYS A 169 -9.02 -29.73 36.81
CA LYS A 169 -9.10 -29.27 38.22
C LYS A 169 -7.80 -28.64 38.71
N GLN A 170 -6.69 -28.86 37.99
CA GLN A 170 -5.40 -28.30 38.33
C GLN A 170 -5.31 -26.84 37.86
N GLU A 171 -5.57 -25.88 38.76
CA GLU A 171 -5.61 -24.44 38.41
C GLU A 171 -4.30 -23.92 37.79
N ASP A 172 -3.14 -24.36 38.28
CA ASP A 172 -1.83 -24.02 37.71
C ASP A 172 -1.34 -25.02 36.64
N GLY A 173 -2.20 -25.93 36.20
CA GLY A 173 -1.89 -26.97 35.21
C GLY A 173 -1.70 -26.42 33.80
N LEU A 174 -0.93 -27.14 32.98
CA LEU A 174 -0.66 -26.77 31.58
C LEU A 174 -1.95 -26.61 30.76
N VAL A 175 -2.93 -27.50 30.96
CA VAL A 175 -4.24 -27.45 30.29
C VAL A 175 -4.94 -26.12 30.56
N LYS A 176 -4.96 -25.67 31.83
CA LYS A 176 -5.62 -24.42 32.22
C LYS A 176 -4.93 -23.19 31.63
N GLN A 177 -3.60 -23.20 31.55
CA GLN A 177 -2.84 -22.14 30.90
C GLN A 177 -3.12 -22.06 29.39
N ILE A 178 -3.20 -23.21 28.70
CA ILE A 178 -3.54 -23.25 27.27
C ILE A 178 -4.96 -22.72 27.03
N GLN A 179 -5.94 -23.18 27.81
CA GLN A 179 -7.32 -22.68 27.73
C GLN A 179 -7.40 -21.16 27.99
N THR A 180 -6.62 -20.65 28.94
CA THR A 180 -6.55 -19.21 29.22
C THR A 180 -6.08 -18.42 28.01
N ILE A 181 -5.09 -18.92 27.27
CA ILE A 181 -4.61 -18.27 26.04
C ILE A 181 -5.68 -18.35 24.94
N LEU A 182 -6.25 -19.54 24.70
CA LEU A 182 -7.23 -19.76 23.62
C LEU A 182 -8.52 -18.95 23.81
N TYR A 183 -8.94 -18.74 25.06
CA TYR A 183 -10.17 -18.03 25.40
C TYR A 183 -9.94 -16.61 25.93
N SER A 184 -8.69 -16.13 25.94
CA SER A 184 -8.42 -14.73 26.22
C SER A 184 -9.04 -13.85 25.13
N THR A 185 -9.74 -12.79 25.54
CA THR A 185 -10.28 -11.78 24.63
C THR A 185 -9.48 -10.49 24.83
N GLU A 186 -9.01 -9.88 23.74
CA GLU A 186 -8.49 -8.51 23.78
C GLU A 186 -9.66 -7.51 23.68
N GLU A 187 -9.56 -6.39 24.41
CA GLU A 187 -10.52 -5.27 24.38
C GLU A 187 -10.72 -4.79 22.93
N GLY A 188 -11.82 -5.21 22.28
CA GLY A 188 -12.17 -4.88 20.90
C GLY A 188 -12.21 -6.04 19.91
N PHE A 189 -11.89 -7.27 20.34
CA PHE A 189 -12.15 -8.50 19.61
C PHE A 189 -13.28 -9.27 20.30
N GLU A 190 -14.48 -8.68 20.32
CA GLU A 190 -15.68 -9.41 20.71
C GLU A 190 -15.90 -10.53 19.69
N ILE A 191 -15.87 -11.77 20.17
CA ILE A 191 -16.49 -12.88 19.44
C ILE A 191 -17.96 -12.45 19.30
N PRO A 192 -18.49 -12.25 18.08
CA PRO A 192 -19.94 -12.10 17.92
C PRO A 192 -20.55 -13.29 18.65
N GLU A 193 -21.48 -13.03 19.57
CA GLU A 193 -22.16 -14.08 20.33
C GLU A 193 -22.43 -15.21 19.37
N SER A 194 -21.85 -16.39 19.69
CA SER A 194 -22.09 -17.62 18.97
C SER A 194 -23.55 -17.62 18.54
N GLU A 195 -23.81 -17.52 17.24
CA GLU A 195 -25.06 -18.03 16.72
C GLU A 195 -25.11 -19.44 17.31
N GLN A 196 -26.00 -19.60 18.29
CA GLN A 196 -26.41 -20.91 18.73
C GLN A 196 -26.82 -21.59 17.44
N VAL A 197 -25.93 -22.43 16.92
CA VAL A 197 -26.31 -23.44 15.97
C VAL A 197 -27.21 -24.31 16.82
N ASP A 198 -28.49 -23.97 16.78
CA ASP A 198 -29.60 -24.75 17.30
C ASP A 198 -29.62 -25.99 16.40
N ASP A 199 -28.66 -26.89 16.62
CA ASP A 199 -28.75 -28.29 16.19
C ASP A 199 -29.78 -28.96 17.11
N GLN A 200 -31.01 -28.45 17.00
CA GLN A 200 -32.19 -29.11 17.47
C GLN A 200 -32.43 -30.26 16.51
N GLU A 201 -32.05 -31.46 16.95
CA GLU A 201 -32.58 -32.70 16.43
C GLU A 201 -34.11 -32.62 16.39
N THR A 202 -34.69 -32.54 15.18
CA THR A 202 -36.04 -33.03 14.84
C THR A 202 -36.14 -32.98 13.31
N PHE A 203 -36.34 -34.03 12.53
CA PHE A 203 -37.03 -35.31 12.70
C PHE A 203 -36.45 -36.36 11.73
#